data_AF-A0A2K1QPK6-F1
#
_entry.id   AF-A0A2K1QPK6-F1
#
_cell.length_a   1.000
_cell.length_b   1.000
_cell.length_c   1.000
_cell.angle_alpha   90.00
_cell.angle_beta   90.00
_cell.angle_gamma   90.00
#
_symmetry.space_group_name_H-M   'P 1'
#
loop_
_entity.id
_entity.type
_entity.pdbx_description
1 polymer ?
#
loop_
_entity_poly.entity_id
_entity_poly.type
_entity_poly.pdbx_seq_one_letter_code
_entity_poly.pdbx_strand_id
1 'polypeptide(L)'
;MAATSPMVHHAVVAFSSLQLQHGSDRGPRDLHPSYYQSQQAISFAILDHEDRSVVIDAEVQHVLAAAFLLSYIDLVAGRTESAHTGLRRAFKIVSALDKDKLNTTERILISWIRLLDARAVSAGGEGLFLQEEEEQQEPDSGTATPAERDVESVLSDILLKPSQQLFQKTQYFMGRITKIDRWHRSRDTVEDESEVMAIAAQIRSDIHKLYQRRHPLMDVAVAGRLESPLIADGLARRVTRSSRMALANYHASFIHLHRVAHRHLLRTKDVTTAISTIKQVAHSMVQALGQEDTLPKRKVPRKGPGF
;
A
#
# COMPACT_ATOMS: atom_id res chain seq x y z
N MET A 1 15.13 15.21 -7.37
CA MET A 1 14.50 15.34 -6.05
C MET A 1 15.51 15.23 -4.89
N ALA A 2 16.12 14.08 -4.60
CA ALA A 2 17.06 14.01 -3.46
C ALA A 2 18.33 14.88 -3.63
N ALA A 3 18.85 15.01 -4.86
CA ALA A 3 19.97 15.92 -5.14
C ALA A 3 19.61 17.41 -5.08
N THR A 4 18.33 17.74 -5.18
CA THR A 4 17.82 19.12 -5.35
C THR A 4 17.09 19.65 -4.12
N SER A 5 16.67 18.76 -3.21
CA SER A 5 15.92 19.12 -2.00
C SER A 5 16.56 18.48 -0.76
N PRO A 6 17.03 19.28 0.21
CA PRO A 6 17.62 18.75 1.44
C PRO A 6 16.61 17.96 2.26
N MET A 7 15.33 18.36 2.23
CA MET A 7 14.23 17.64 2.86
C MET A 7 14.10 16.21 2.33
N VAL A 8 14.06 16.05 1.00
CA VAL A 8 13.97 14.71 0.38
C VAL A 8 15.25 13.91 0.63
N HIS A 9 16.41 14.56 0.56
CA HIS A 9 17.68 13.92 0.88
C HIS A 9 17.68 13.32 2.29
N HIS A 10 17.31 14.11 3.29
CA HIS A 10 17.26 13.67 4.69
C HIS A 10 16.22 12.55 4.91
N ALA A 11 15.06 12.64 4.27
CA ALA A 11 14.05 11.59 4.31
C ALA A 11 14.57 10.27 3.72
N VAL A 12 15.27 10.32 2.58
CA VAL A 12 15.87 9.13 1.94
C VAL A 12 16.95 8.53 2.85
N VAL A 13 17.84 9.33 3.42
CA VAL A 13 18.88 8.84 4.36
C VAL A 13 18.25 8.17 5.57
N ALA A 14 17.22 8.78 6.16
CA ALA A 14 16.49 8.19 7.28
C ALA A 14 15.84 6.86 6.89
N PHE A 15 15.18 6.80 5.74
CA PHE A 15 14.57 5.58 5.22
C PHE A 15 15.60 4.48 4.95
N SER A 16 16.72 4.80 4.30
CA SER A 16 17.81 3.86 4.05
C SER A 16 18.41 3.32 5.35
N SER A 17 18.56 4.17 6.37
CA SER A 17 19.06 3.74 7.68
C SER A 17 18.13 2.70 8.34
N LEU A 18 16.81 2.87 8.20
CA LEU A 18 15.82 1.91 8.70
C LEU A 18 15.94 0.56 7.97
N GLN A 19 16.14 0.58 6.64
CA GLN A 19 16.33 -0.64 5.86
C GLN A 19 17.62 -1.39 6.24
N LEU A 20 18.71 -0.68 6.53
CA LEU A 20 19.97 -1.28 6.97
C LEU A 20 19.91 -1.83 8.40
N GLN A 21 19.00 -1.32 9.23
CA GLN A 21 18.79 -1.80 10.60
C GLN A 21 18.04 -3.12 10.68
N HIS A 22 17.45 -3.63 9.58
CA HIS A 22 16.70 -4.90 9.53
C HIS A 22 17.52 -6.17 9.88
N GLY A 23 18.76 -6.06 10.35
CA GLY A 23 19.58 -7.14 10.89
C GLY A 23 20.41 -6.79 12.15
N SER A 24 20.20 -5.63 12.77
CA SER A 24 20.95 -5.18 13.95
C SER A 24 20.05 -5.11 15.19
N ASP A 25 20.60 -5.45 16.36
CA ASP A 25 19.92 -5.51 17.67
C ASP A 25 19.54 -4.12 18.25
N ARG A 26 19.47 -3.08 17.40
CA ARG A 26 19.01 -1.74 17.82
C ARG A 26 17.49 -1.72 17.81
N GLY A 27 16.91 -1.32 18.94
CA GLY A 27 15.46 -1.25 19.10
C GLY A 27 14.81 -0.30 18.09
N PRO A 28 13.55 -0.54 17.66
CA PRO A 28 12.83 0.25 16.64
C PRO A 28 12.60 1.74 16.96
N ARG A 29 13.12 2.25 18.08
CA ARG A 29 12.77 3.57 18.64
C ARG A 29 13.79 4.67 18.31
N ASP A 30 15.03 4.33 17.98
CA ASP A 30 16.06 5.32 17.72
C ASP A 30 16.10 5.67 16.23
N LEU A 31 15.29 6.66 15.85
CA LEU A 31 15.29 7.20 14.50
C LEU A 31 16.61 7.90 14.18
N HIS A 32 17.06 7.75 12.95
CA HIS A 32 18.26 8.43 12.47
C HIS A 32 18.09 9.96 12.55
N PRO A 33 19.12 10.75 12.91
CA PRO A 33 19.01 12.21 13.03
C PRO A 33 18.42 12.92 11.80
N SER A 34 18.66 12.36 10.61
CA SER A 34 18.09 12.87 9.36
C SER A 34 16.56 12.80 9.30
N TYR A 35 15.91 11.94 10.09
CA TYR A 35 14.45 11.95 10.24
C TYR A 35 13.98 13.31 10.74
N TYR A 36 14.57 13.81 11.83
CA TYR A 36 14.21 15.08 12.44
C TYR A 36 14.58 16.26 11.54
N GLN A 37 15.71 16.19 10.83
CA GLN A 37 16.11 17.22 9.85
C GLN A 37 15.08 17.33 8.72
N SER A 38 14.60 16.20 8.19
CA SER A 38 13.54 16.21 7.18
C SER A 38 12.23 16.72 7.75
N GLN A 39 11.85 16.33 8.96
CA GLN A 39 10.61 16.77 9.60
C GLN A 39 10.61 18.29 9.84
N GLN A 40 11.75 18.83 10.27
CA GLN A 40 11.94 20.27 10.45
C GLN A 40 11.85 21.02 9.11
N ALA A 41 12.51 20.51 8.06
CA ALA A 41 12.43 21.10 6.73
C ALA A 41 11.00 21.10 6.17
N ILE A 42 10.23 20.02 6.37
CA ILE A 42 8.80 19.97 6.03
C ILE A 42 8.04 21.06 6.79
N SER A 43 8.33 21.24 8.08
CA SER A 43 7.61 22.19 8.94
C SER A 43 7.89 23.65 8.53
N PHE A 44 9.07 23.95 8.00
CA PHE A 44 9.38 25.27 7.43
C PHE A 44 8.77 25.48 6.04
N ALA A 45 8.61 24.42 5.26
CA ALA A 45 8.06 24.47 3.91
C ALA A 45 6.52 24.50 3.87
N ILE A 46 5.84 24.50 5.03
CA ILE A 46 4.38 24.42 5.11
C ILE A 46 3.83 25.48 6.06
N LEU A 47 2.83 26.22 5.60
CA LEU A 47 1.93 26.95 6.48
C LEU A 47 0.64 26.15 6.69
N ASP A 48 0.41 25.76 7.95
CA ASP A 48 -0.79 25.07 8.38
C ASP A 48 -1.88 26.10 8.76
N HIS A 49 -3.03 26.03 8.08
CA HIS A 49 -4.29 26.65 8.47
C HIS A 49 -5.25 25.56 9.01
N GLU A 50 -6.35 25.97 9.65
CA GLU A 50 -7.31 25.04 10.29
C GLU A 50 -7.75 23.92 9.33
N ASP A 51 -8.12 24.27 8.09
CA ASP A 51 -8.63 23.31 7.10
C ASP A 51 -7.67 23.00 5.94
N ARG A 52 -6.56 23.75 5.80
CA ARG A 52 -5.71 23.69 4.60
C ARG A 52 -4.25 23.83 4.97
N SER A 53 -3.37 23.16 4.22
CA SER A 53 -1.92 23.30 4.37
C SER A 53 -1.35 23.76 3.04
N VAL A 54 -0.61 24.87 3.05
CA VAL A 54 -0.02 25.47 1.85
C VAL A 54 1.49 25.27 1.87
N VAL A 55 2.04 24.78 0.76
CA VAL A 55 3.48 24.63 0.60
C VAL A 55 4.10 25.97 0.20
N ILE A 56 5.14 26.39 0.91
CA ILE A 56 5.87 27.65 0.70
C ILE A 56 7.34 27.36 0.48
N ASP A 57 7.94 28.08 -0.47
CA ASP A 57 9.38 28.03 -0.78
C ASP A 57 9.93 26.61 -1.03
N ALA A 58 9.05 25.70 -1.46
CA ALA A 58 9.38 24.34 -1.84
C ALA A 58 8.43 23.85 -2.93
N GLU A 59 8.88 22.86 -3.70
CA GLU A 59 8.00 22.17 -4.64
C GLU A 59 7.13 21.16 -3.89
N VAL A 60 5.84 21.10 -4.24
CA VAL A 60 4.86 20.18 -3.65
C VAL A 60 5.34 18.74 -3.71
N GLN A 61 5.89 18.30 -4.85
CA GLN A 61 6.47 16.97 -4.99
C GLN A 61 7.55 16.66 -3.93
N HIS A 62 8.40 17.61 -3.56
CA HIS A 62 9.43 17.41 -2.54
C HIS A 62 8.80 17.16 -1.16
N VAL A 63 7.76 17.93 -0.81
CA VAL A 63 7.02 17.76 0.44
C VAL A 63 6.30 16.42 0.47
N LEU A 64 5.59 16.06 -0.61
CA LEU A 64 4.85 14.78 -0.69
C LEU A 64 5.79 13.57 -0.60
N ALA A 65 6.94 13.60 -1.29
CA ALA A 65 7.91 12.53 -1.23
C ALA A 65 8.50 12.35 0.17
N ALA A 66 8.86 13.44 0.84
CA ALA A 66 9.37 13.39 2.21
C ALA A 66 8.28 12.93 3.20
N ALA A 67 7.06 13.46 3.10
CA ALA A 67 5.94 13.04 3.94
C ALA A 67 5.64 11.54 3.80
N PHE A 68 5.62 11.01 2.57
CA PHE A 68 5.47 9.58 2.31
C PHE A 68 6.53 8.74 3.02
N LEU A 69 7.82 9.10 2.88
CA LEU A 69 8.93 8.36 3.49
C LEU A 69 8.89 8.41 5.01
N LEU A 70 8.64 9.59 5.60
CA LEU A 70 8.58 9.74 7.06
C LEU A 70 7.37 9.00 7.66
N SER A 71 6.18 9.12 7.05
CA SER A 71 5.00 8.36 7.48
C SER A 71 5.23 6.85 7.36
N TYR A 72 5.98 6.38 6.36
CA TYR A 72 6.34 4.97 6.25
C TYR A 72 7.27 4.54 7.40
N ILE A 73 8.32 5.32 7.67
CA ILE A 73 9.23 5.08 8.80
C ILE A 73 8.43 5.00 10.10
N ASP A 74 7.48 5.91 10.31
CA ASP A 74 6.63 5.95 11.50
C ASP A 74 5.77 4.71 11.66
N LEU A 75 5.14 4.23 10.58
CA LEU A 75 4.35 2.99 10.63
C LEU A 75 5.22 1.77 10.97
N VAL A 76 6.42 1.67 10.38
CA VAL A 76 7.33 0.54 10.66
C VAL A 76 7.89 0.61 12.08
N ALA A 77 8.19 1.81 12.59
CA ALA A 77 8.64 2.04 13.95
C ALA A 77 7.52 1.94 15.01
N GLY A 78 6.27 1.71 14.59
CA GLY A 78 5.11 1.62 15.49
C GLY A 78 4.64 2.97 16.06
N ARG A 79 5.04 4.09 15.46
CA ARG A 79 4.63 5.45 15.84
C ARG A 79 3.38 5.87 15.07
N THR A 80 2.27 5.16 15.29
CA THR A 80 1.02 5.34 14.53
C THR A 80 0.50 6.77 14.55
N GLU A 81 0.51 7.43 15.71
CA GLU A 81 0.06 8.83 15.85
C GLU A 81 0.86 9.80 14.97
N SER A 82 2.18 9.62 14.89
CA SER A 82 3.06 10.44 14.05
C SER A 82 2.79 10.19 12.57
N ALA A 83 2.61 8.91 12.19
CA ALA A 83 2.24 8.54 10.83
C ALA A 83 0.91 9.18 10.42
N HIS A 84 -0.12 9.10 11.28
CA HIS A 84 -1.45 9.68 11.05
C HIS A 84 -1.39 11.20 10.92
N THR A 85 -0.62 11.87 11.78
CA THR A 85 -0.42 13.33 11.70
C THR A 85 0.23 13.73 10.37
N GLY A 86 1.26 13.00 9.93
CA GLY A 86 1.92 13.23 8.64
C GLY A 86 0.98 13.02 7.44
N LEU A 87 0.18 11.95 7.48
CA LEU A 87 -0.80 11.64 6.44
C LEU A 87 -1.93 12.68 6.39
N ARG A 88 -2.44 13.13 7.54
CA ARG A 88 -3.45 14.21 7.61
C ARG A 88 -2.92 15.51 7.01
N ARG A 89 -1.67 15.86 7.31
CA ARG A 89 -1.04 17.04 6.70
C ARG A 89 -0.90 16.88 5.18
N ALA A 90 -0.45 15.71 4.71
CA ALA A 90 -0.38 15.43 3.28
C ALA A 90 -1.77 15.54 2.61
N PHE A 91 -2.82 15.08 3.28
CA PHE A 91 -4.20 15.22 2.79
C PHE A 91 -4.60 16.68 2.65
N LYS A 92 -4.39 17.51 3.68
CA LYS A 92 -4.69 18.96 3.62
C LYS A 92 -3.98 19.68 2.48
N ILE A 93 -2.73 19.29 2.17
CA ILE A 93 -2.00 19.82 1.01
C ILE A 93 -2.70 19.40 -0.27
N VAL A 94 -2.90 18.09 -0.47
CA VAL A 94 -3.46 17.54 -1.71
C VAL A 94 -4.88 18.06 -1.98
N SER A 95 -5.71 18.20 -0.94
CA SER A 95 -7.05 18.77 -1.05
C SER A 95 -7.07 20.25 -1.44
N ALA A 96 -5.97 20.98 -1.22
CA ALA A 96 -5.83 22.38 -1.63
C ALA A 96 -5.26 22.55 -3.05
N LEU A 97 -4.76 21.47 -3.67
CA LEU A 97 -4.20 21.51 -5.03
C LEU A 97 -5.30 21.49 -6.09
N ASP A 98 -5.01 22.13 -7.22
CA ASP A 98 -5.81 22.04 -8.43
C ASP A 98 -5.52 20.70 -9.14
N LYS A 99 -6.50 19.77 -9.10
CA LYS A 99 -6.37 18.40 -9.62
C LYS A 99 -6.06 18.35 -11.13
N ASP A 100 -6.46 19.37 -11.88
CA ASP A 100 -6.21 19.46 -13.32
C ASP A 100 -4.77 19.87 -13.63
N LYS A 101 -4.08 20.53 -12.68
CA LYS A 101 -2.71 21.02 -12.84
C LYS A 101 -1.64 20.09 -12.29
N LEU A 102 -2.03 18.97 -11.68
CA LEU A 102 -1.08 18.02 -11.09
C LEU A 102 -0.18 17.41 -12.16
N ASN A 103 1.13 17.50 -11.94
CA ASN A 103 2.12 16.84 -12.79
C ASN A 103 2.15 15.32 -12.53
N THR A 104 2.79 14.57 -13.42
CA THR A 104 2.85 13.10 -13.33
C THR A 104 3.51 12.62 -12.03
N THR A 105 4.58 13.27 -11.58
CA THR A 105 5.29 12.91 -10.34
C THR A 105 4.40 13.10 -9.11
N GLU A 106 3.67 14.21 -9.02
CA GLU A 106 2.71 14.49 -7.96
C GLU A 106 1.61 13.45 -7.93
N ARG A 107 1.04 13.09 -9.09
CA ARG A 107 0.02 12.03 -9.19
C ARG A 107 0.55 10.68 -8.70
N ILE A 108 1.80 10.33 -9.05
CA ILE A 108 2.45 9.11 -8.55
C ILE A 108 2.62 9.18 -7.03
N LEU A 109 3.13 10.28 -6.49
CA LEU A 109 3.33 10.45 -5.04
C LEU A 109 2.01 10.40 -4.27
N ILE A 110 0.95 11.02 -4.78
CA ILE A 110 -0.41 10.94 -4.23
C ILE A 110 -0.90 9.50 -4.22
N SER A 111 -0.64 8.71 -5.28
CA SER A 111 -0.99 7.28 -5.31
C SER A 111 -0.26 6.47 -4.23
N TRP A 112 1.01 6.81 -3.96
CA TRP A 112 1.80 6.15 -2.91
C TRP A 112 1.32 6.53 -1.51
N ILE A 113 0.98 7.79 -1.29
CA ILE A 113 0.39 8.26 -0.03
C ILE A 113 -0.98 7.62 0.20
N ARG A 114 -1.83 7.52 -0.84
CA ARG A 114 -3.10 6.77 -0.82
C ARG A 114 -2.90 5.33 -0.35
N LEU A 115 -1.89 4.64 -0.88
CA LEU A 115 -1.56 3.28 -0.46
C LEU A 115 -1.09 3.21 1.00
N LEU A 116 -0.29 4.19 1.43
CA LEU A 116 0.21 4.26 2.79
C LEU A 116 -0.91 4.55 3.80
N ASP A 117 -1.82 5.46 3.46
CA ASP A 117 -3.01 5.78 4.25
C ASP A 117 -3.90 4.55 4.42
N ALA A 118 -4.12 3.76 3.36
CA ALA A 118 -4.84 2.49 3.46
C ALA A 118 -4.20 1.49 4.44
N ARG A 119 -2.88 1.49 4.56
CA ARG A 119 -2.18 0.67 5.56
C ARG A 119 -2.31 1.25 6.96
N ALA A 120 -2.20 2.58 7.10
CA ALA A 120 -2.37 3.27 8.37
C ALA A 120 -3.77 3.09 8.97
N VAL A 121 -4.80 3.00 8.13
CA VAL A 121 -6.19 2.72 8.51
C VAL A 121 -6.33 1.40 9.27
N SER A 122 -5.63 0.34 8.83
CA SER A 122 -5.63 -0.94 9.56
C SER A 122 -5.01 -0.84 10.97
N ALA A 123 -4.27 0.23 11.25
CA ALA A 123 -3.69 0.56 12.55
C ALA A 123 -4.44 1.71 13.27
N GLY A 124 -5.70 1.97 12.91
CA GLY A 124 -6.56 2.99 13.54
C GLY A 124 -6.53 4.37 12.88
N GLY A 125 -5.93 4.50 11.70
CA GLY A 125 -5.88 5.76 10.94
C GLY A 125 -7.22 6.15 10.30
N GLU A 126 -7.34 7.43 9.93
CA GLU A 126 -8.58 8.05 9.44
C GLU A 126 -8.96 7.67 8.00
N GLY A 127 -7.99 7.29 7.16
CA GLY A 127 -8.27 6.89 5.78
C GLY A 127 -8.80 8.03 4.91
N LEU A 128 -8.29 9.24 5.12
CA LEU A 128 -8.75 10.47 4.45
C LEU A 128 -8.65 10.37 2.93
N PHE A 129 -7.59 9.71 2.43
CA PHE A 129 -7.36 9.52 1.00
C PHE A 129 -8.23 8.43 0.36
N LEU A 130 -8.99 7.67 1.16
CA LEU A 130 -9.87 6.59 0.69
C LEU A 130 -11.33 7.00 0.59
N GLN A 131 -11.65 8.24 0.94
CA GLN A 131 -13.03 8.73 0.96
C GLN A 131 -13.52 9.22 -0.40
N GLU A 132 -12.61 9.56 -1.31
CA GLU A 132 -12.94 10.02 -2.64
C GLU A 132 -13.24 8.83 -3.56
N GLU A 133 -14.48 8.76 -4.06
CA GLU A 133 -14.91 7.87 -5.16
C GLU A 133 -14.31 8.27 -6.52
N GLU A 134 -13.12 8.88 -6.53
CA GLU A 134 -12.53 9.34 -7.77
C GLU A 134 -12.28 8.17 -8.70
N GLU A 135 -12.96 8.22 -9.85
CA GLU A 135 -12.58 7.50 -11.05
C GLU A 135 -11.07 7.69 -11.21
N GLN A 136 -10.37 6.60 -10.98
CA GLN A 136 -8.94 6.54 -10.83
C GLN A 136 -8.28 7.01 -12.13
N GLN A 137 -8.01 8.31 -12.24
CA GLN A 137 -7.01 8.81 -13.17
C GLN A 137 -5.67 8.29 -12.67
N GLU A 138 -5.29 7.13 -13.19
CA GLU A 138 -3.94 6.63 -13.03
C GLU A 138 -2.99 7.71 -13.55
N PRO A 139 -1.89 8.01 -12.83
CA PRO A 139 -0.76 8.63 -13.48
C PRO A 139 -0.34 7.70 -14.61
N ASP A 140 -0.54 8.13 -15.85
CA ASP A 140 0.08 7.48 -16.99
C ASP A 140 1.56 7.45 -16.69
N SER A 141 2.15 6.25 -16.55
CA SER A 141 3.55 6.09 -16.17
C SER A 141 4.51 6.52 -17.30
N GLY A 142 4.07 7.39 -18.20
CA GLY A 142 4.74 7.91 -19.39
C GLY A 142 5.51 9.20 -19.14
N THR A 143 6.48 9.22 -18.23
CA THR A 143 7.45 10.33 -18.08
C THR A 143 8.47 10.45 -19.22
N ALA A 144 8.46 9.57 -20.23
CA ALA A 144 9.36 9.72 -21.38
C ALA A 144 8.59 9.59 -22.68
N THR A 145 8.97 10.42 -23.66
CA THR A 145 8.52 10.25 -25.03
C THR A 145 8.84 8.81 -25.49
N PRO A 146 8.01 8.16 -26.33
CA PRO A 146 8.24 6.78 -26.78
C PRO A 146 9.61 6.55 -27.43
N ALA A 147 10.29 7.63 -27.85
CA ALA A 147 11.58 7.59 -28.52
C ALA A 147 12.77 7.24 -27.59
N GLU A 148 12.62 7.34 -26.27
CA GLU A 148 13.71 7.11 -25.30
C GLU A 148 13.50 5.87 -24.42
N ARG A 149 12.38 5.16 -24.55
CA ARG A 149 12.08 3.97 -23.74
C ARG A 149 12.48 2.69 -24.47
N ASP A 150 13.21 1.84 -23.77
CA ASP A 150 13.43 0.47 -24.18
C ASP A 150 12.08 -0.27 -24.32
N VAL A 151 11.90 -1.03 -25.40
CA VAL A 151 10.68 -1.79 -25.69
C VAL A 151 10.35 -2.76 -24.56
N GLU A 152 11.37 -3.34 -23.92
CA GLU A 152 11.18 -4.23 -22.76
C GLU A 152 10.54 -3.50 -21.57
N SER A 153 10.88 -2.23 -21.36
CA SER A 153 10.29 -1.40 -20.30
C SER A 153 8.81 -1.10 -20.57
N VAL A 154 8.48 -0.77 -21.82
CA VAL A 154 7.08 -0.50 -22.23
C VAL A 154 6.22 -1.76 -22.11
N LEU A 155 6.73 -2.90 -22.59
CA LEU A 155 6.03 -4.18 -22.45
C LEU A 155 5.87 -4.58 -20.98
N SER A 156 6.89 -4.33 -20.17
CA SER A 156 6.81 -4.56 -18.72
C SER A 156 5.67 -3.78 -18.08
N ASP A 157 5.55 -2.48 -18.39
CA ASP A 157 4.51 -1.62 -17.84
C ASP A 157 3.12 -2.09 -18.26
N ILE A 158 2.93 -2.40 -19.55
CA ILE A 158 1.66 -2.88 -20.09
C ILE A 158 1.22 -4.19 -19.41
N LEU A 159 2.14 -5.15 -19.23
CA LEU A 159 1.81 -6.45 -18.66
C LEU A 159 1.60 -6.40 -17.14
N LEU A 160 2.24 -5.45 -16.44
CA LEU A 160 2.06 -5.27 -14.99
C LEU A 160 0.78 -4.48 -14.64
N LYS A 161 0.35 -3.58 -15.53
CA LYS A 161 -0.78 -2.66 -15.32
C LYS A 161 -2.04 -3.32 -14.79
N PRO A 162 -2.54 -4.46 -15.33
CA PRO A 162 -3.77 -5.08 -14.81
C PRO A 162 -3.67 -5.53 -13.35
N SER A 163 -2.50 -6.01 -12.93
CA SER A 163 -2.27 -6.47 -11.55
C SER A 163 -2.21 -5.29 -10.60
N GLN A 164 -1.54 -4.20 -11.01
CA GLN A 164 -1.46 -2.96 -10.26
C GLN A 164 -2.86 -2.34 -10.08
N GLN A 165 -3.66 -2.29 -11.15
CA GLN A 165 -5.04 -1.81 -11.13
C GLN A 165 -5.91 -2.59 -10.14
N LEU A 166 -5.88 -3.93 -10.18
CA LEU A 166 -6.65 -4.73 -9.24
C LEU A 166 -6.20 -4.47 -7.80
N PHE A 167 -4.88 -4.42 -7.56
CA PHE A 167 -4.33 -4.17 -6.24
C PHE A 167 -4.76 -2.81 -5.69
N GLN A 168 -4.66 -1.74 -6.49
CA GLN A 168 -5.05 -0.39 -6.12
C GLN A 168 -6.56 -0.27 -5.88
N LYS A 169 -7.39 -0.76 -6.80
CA LYS A 169 -8.86 -0.78 -6.64
C LYS A 169 -9.29 -1.53 -5.39
N THR A 170 -8.55 -2.57 -5.02
CA THR A 170 -8.83 -3.32 -3.79
C THR A 170 -8.56 -2.49 -2.53
N GLN A 171 -7.56 -1.60 -2.53
CA GLN A 171 -7.27 -0.74 -1.36
C GLN A 171 -8.44 0.18 -0.99
N TYR A 172 -9.25 0.60 -1.97
CA TYR A 172 -10.45 1.40 -1.71
C TYR A 172 -11.42 0.71 -0.74
N PHE A 173 -11.53 -0.62 -0.83
CA PHE A 173 -12.38 -1.37 0.10
C PHE A 173 -11.84 -1.39 1.53
N MET A 174 -10.54 -1.26 1.77
CA MET A 174 -9.98 -1.22 3.13
C MET A 174 -10.52 -0.02 3.91
N GLY A 175 -10.62 1.15 3.26
CA GLY A 175 -11.21 2.35 3.85
C GLY A 175 -12.70 2.18 4.11
N ARG A 176 -13.45 1.68 3.13
CA ARG A 176 -14.89 1.41 3.28
C ARG A 176 -15.18 0.41 4.41
N ILE A 177 -14.38 -0.65 4.52
CA ILE A 177 -14.52 -1.65 5.58
C ILE A 177 -14.19 -1.03 6.95
N THR A 178 -13.16 -0.20 7.03
CA THR A 178 -12.77 0.38 8.34
C THR A 178 -13.77 1.41 8.84
N LYS A 179 -14.43 2.17 7.95
CA LYS A 179 -15.49 3.12 8.33
C LYS A 179 -16.70 2.47 9.02
N ILE A 180 -16.95 1.17 8.79
CA ILE A 180 -18.02 0.43 9.47
C ILE A 180 -17.54 -0.32 10.72
N ASP A 181 -16.28 -0.15 11.10
CA ASP A 181 -15.77 -0.66 12.37
C ASP A 181 -16.36 0.13 13.54
N ARG A 182 -16.49 -0.53 14.69
CA ARG A 182 -17.03 0.04 15.93
C ARG A 182 -16.25 1.25 16.45
N TRP A 183 -15.00 1.39 16.03
CA TRP A 183 -14.16 2.54 16.39
C TRP A 183 -14.52 3.80 15.61
N HIS A 184 -15.14 3.66 14.44
CA HIS A 184 -15.48 4.76 13.55
C HIS A 184 -16.99 5.06 13.50
N ARG A 185 -17.81 4.16 14.08
CA ARG A 185 -19.26 4.26 14.06
C ARG A 185 -19.88 3.59 15.30
N SER A 186 -20.97 4.16 15.81
CA SER A 186 -21.81 3.53 16.84
C SER A 186 -22.33 2.16 16.38
N ARG A 187 -22.22 1.16 17.27
CA ARG A 187 -22.68 -0.21 17.03
C ARG A 187 -23.38 -0.81 18.26
N ASP A 188 -24.05 0.04 19.03
CA ASP A 188 -24.61 -0.33 20.32
C ASP A 188 -26.08 -0.75 20.23
N THR A 189 -26.71 -0.58 19.06
CA THR A 189 -28.11 -0.91 18.80
C THR A 189 -28.26 -2.00 17.73
N VAL A 190 -29.42 -2.67 17.71
CA VAL A 190 -29.73 -3.67 16.67
C VAL A 190 -29.87 -3.01 15.31
N GLU A 191 -30.38 -1.78 15.29
CA GLU A 191 -30.49 -0.92 14.12
C GLU A 191 -29.10 -0.60 13.54
N ASP A 192 -28.14 -0.21 14.38
CA ASP A 192 -26.75 0.02 13.96
C ASP A 192 -26.11 -1.23 13.36
N GLU A 193 -26.29 -2.39 14.01
CA GLU A 193 -25.78 -3.67 13.51
C GLU A 193 -26.41 -4.05 12.17
N SER A 194 -27.72 -3.83 12.02
CA SER A 194 -28.45 -4.10 10.78
C SER A 194 -27.95 -3.23 9.63
N GLU A 195 -27.66 -1.96 9.91
CA GLU A 195 -27.08 -1.06 8.91
C GLU A 195 -25.65 -1.46 8.52
N VAL A 196 -24.82 -1.83 9.50
CA VAL A 196 -23.46 -2.36 9.24
C VAL A 196 -23.54 -3.62 8.38
N MET A 197 -24.50 -4.53 8.63
CA MET A 197 -24.70 -5.72 7.80
C MET A 197 -25.09 -5.36 6.37
N ALA A 198 -25.97 -4.37 6.19
CA ALA A 198 -26.38 -3.90 4.86
C ALA A 198 -25.21 -3.28 4.08
N ILE A 199 -24.42 -2.42 4.72
CA ILE A 199 -23.22 -1.82 4.10
C ILE A 199 -22.19 -2.91 3.78
N ALA A 200 -21.97 -3.86 4.69
CA ALA A 200 -21.07 -4.99 4.46
C ALA A 200 -21.50 -5.85 3.27
N ALA A 201 -22.80 -6.12 3.11
CA ALA A 201 -23.33 -6.83 1.96
C ALA A 201 -23.07 -6.09 0.64
N GLN A 202 -23.22 -4.75 0.64
CA GLN A 202 -22.91 -3.91 -0.51
C GLN A 202 -21.41 -3.92 -0.84
N ILE A 203 -20.53 -3.72 0.15
CA ILE A 203 -19.08 -3.79 -0.01
C ILE A 203 -18.69 -5.16 -0.60
N ARG A 204 -19.24 -6.25 -0.07
CA ARG A 204 -18.99 -7.60 -0.57
C ARG A 204 -19.39 -7.75 -2.03
N SER A 205 -20.56 -7.24 -2.42
CA SER A 205 -21.03 -7.25 -3.81
C SER A 205 -20.06 -6.50 -4.73
N ASP A 206 -19.62 -5.31 -4.31
CA ASP A 206 -18.70 -4.49 -5.08
C ASP A 206 -17.31 -5.13 -5.23
N ILE A 207 -16.81 -5.80 -4.17
CA ILE A 207 -15.58 -6.60 -4.24
C ILE A 207 -15.72 -7.69 -5.31
N HIS A 208 -16.84 -8.44 -5.33
CA HIS A 208 -17.06 -9.45 -6.37
C HIS A 208 -17.09 -8.85 -7.78
N LYS A 209 -17.80 -7.72 -7.97
CA LYS A 209 -17.86 -7.01 -9.25
C LYS A 209 -16.48 -6.56 -9.74
N LEU A 210 -15.61 -6.10 -8.84
CA LEU A 210 -14.23 -5.74 -9.19
C LEU A 210 -13.51 -6.92 -9.83
N TYR A 211 -13.58 -8.10 -9.21
CA TYR A 211 -12.88 -9.29 -9.70
C TYR A 211 -13.46 -9.82 -11.00
N GLN A 212 -14.77 -9.68 -11.21
CA GLN A 212 -15.42 -10.04 -12.49
C GLN A 212 -14.91 -9.19 -13.67
N ARG A 213 -14.50 -7.94 -13.41
CA ARG A 213 -13.96 -7.00 -14.42
C ARG A 213 -12.44 -7.09 -14.60
N ARG A 214 -11.77 -8.03 -13.94
CA ARG A 214 -10.30 -8.18 -14.05
C ARG A 214 -9.89 -8.56 -15.47
N HIS A 215 -8.67 -8.19 -15.85
CA HIS A 215 -8.13 -8.55 -17.16
C HIS A 215 -7.81 -10.06 -17.25
N PRO A 216 -8.16 -10.77 -18.34
CA PRO A 216 -7.91 -12.21 -18.48
C PRO A 216 -6.43 -12.62 -18.35
N LEU A 217 -5.50 -11.73 -18.70
CA LEU A 217 -4.05 -11.93 -18.47
C LEU A 217 -3.75 -12.33 -17.02
N MET A 218 -4.49 -11.80 -16.04
CA MET A 218 -4.28 -12.13 -14.63
C MET A 218 -4.52 -13.61 -14.36
N ASP A 219 -5.50 -14.24 -15.00
CA ASP A 219 -5.80 -15.66 -14.80
C ASP A 219 -4.66 -16.54 -15.34
N VAL A 220 -4.09 -16.15 -16.48
CA VAL A 220 -2.91 -16.80 -17.07
C VAL A 220 -1.67 -16.61 -16.17
N ALA A 221 -1.45 -15.38 -15.71
CA ALA A 221 -0.32 -15.01 -14.87
C ALA A 221 -0.34 -15.68 -13.49
N VAL A 222 -1.50 -15.71 -12.82
CA VAL A 222 -1.68 -16.37 -11.52
C VAL A 222 -1.41 -17.87 -11.64
N ALA A 223 -1.92 -18.50 -12.71
CA ALA A 223 -1.67 -19.90 -13.01
C ALA A 223 -0.18 -20.20 -13.30
N GLY A 224 0.65 -19.18 -13.49
CA GLY A 224 2.07 -19.35 -13.79
C GLY A 224 2.34 -19.80 -15.22
N ARG A 225 1.38 -19.59 -16.14
CA ARG A 225 1.46 -20.04 -17.54
C ARG A 225 2.05 -18.99 -18.49
N LEU A 226 2.76 -18.00 -17.94
CA LEU A 226 3.55 -17.07 -18.74
C LEU A 226 4.92 -17.73 -18.89
N GLU A 227 5.16 -18.32 -20.06
CA GLU A 227 6.32 -19.18 -20.30
C GLU A 227 7.05 -18.80 -21.60
N SER A 228 8.33 -19.16 -21.67
CA SER A 228 9.16 -19.07 -22.87
C SER A 228 8.58 -19.92 -24.03
N PRO A 229 8.71 -19.51 -25.30
CA PRO A 229 9.49 -18.37 -25.82
C PRO A 229 8.70 -17.06 -25.91
N LEU A 230 7.43 -17.03 -25.51
CA LEU A 230 6.54 -15.88 -25.74
C LEU A 230 6.91 -14.67 -24.89
N ILE A 231 7.44 -14.89 -23.68
CA ILE A 231 7.83 -13.85 -22.73
C ILE A 231 9.14 -14.26 -22.08
N ALA A 232 10.06 -13.32 -21.88
CA ALA A 232 11.29 -13.55 -21.14
C ALA A 232 11.01 -13.97 -19.69
N ASP A 233 11.74 -14.96 -19.18
CA ASP A 233 11.51 -15.56 -17.85
C ASP A 233 11.51 -14.53 -16.70
N GLY A 234 12.35 -13.49 -16.79
CA GLY A 234 12.38 -12.41 -15.80
C GLY A 234 11.07 -11.64 -15.75
N LEU A 235 10.52 -11.28 -16.92
CA LEU A 235 9.26 -10.56 -17.04
C LEU A 235 8.08 -11.44 -16.65
N ALA A 236 8.06 -12.69 -17.11
CA ALA A 236 7.05 -13.68 -16.71
C ALA A 236 6.97 -13.83 -15.19
N ARG A 237 8.11 -14.02 -14.52
CA ARG A 237 8.19 -14.10 -13.04
C ARG A 237 7.65 -12.84 -12.36
N ARG A 238 8.02 -11.65 -12.84
CA ARG A 238 7.56 -10.37 -12.30
C ARG A 238 6.04 -10.21 -12.43
N VAL A 239 5.48 -10.48 -13.61
CA VAL A 239 4.03 -10.38 -13.87
C VAL A 239 3.27 -11.40 -13.03
N THR A 240 3.68 -12.66 -13.02
CA THR A 240 3.09 -13.71 -12.18
C THR A 240 3.11 -13.35 -10.70
N ARG A 241 4.24 -12.86 -10.18
CA ARG A 241 4.36 -12.44 -8.79
C ARG A 241 3.40 -11.28 -8.47
N SER A 242 3.37 -10.26 -9.33
CA SER A 242 2.47 -9.11 -9.19
C SER A 242 0.99 -9.53 -9.19
N SER A 243 0.57 -10.36 -10.15
CA SER A 243 -0.81 -10.84 -10.24
C SER A 243 -1.21 -11.68 -9.03
N ARG A 244 -0.31 -12.53 -8.54
CA ARG A 244 -0.49 -13.32 -7.32
C ARG A 244 -0.65 -12.44 -6.08
N MET A 245 0.17 -11.41 -5.93
CA MET A 245 0.03 -10.43 -4.84
C MET A 245 -1.30 -9.68 -4.92
N ALA A 246 -1.71 -9.25 -6.12
CA ALA A 246 -3.00 -8.60 -6.35
C ALA A 246 -4.18 -9.52 -5.97
N LEU A 247 -4.12 -10.79 -6.36
CA LEU A 247 -5.13 -11.80 -6.01
C LEU A 247 -5.19 -12.06 -4.49
N ALA A 248 -4.03 -12.17 -3.83
CA ALA A 248 -3.98 -12.34 -2.39
C ALA A 248 -4.58 -11.12 -1.65
N ASN A 249 -4.27 -9.91 -2.13
CA ASN A 249 -4.82 -8.68 -1.59
C ASN A 249 -6.35 -8.59 -1.78
N TYR A 250 -6.85 -8.99 -2.95
CA TYR A 250 -8.28 -9.12 -3.23
C TYR A 250 -8.98 -10.04 -2.21
N HIS A 251 -8.43 -11.23 -1.99
CA HIS A 251 -9.00 -12.18 -1.04
C HIS A 251 -8.91 -11.71 0.42
N ALA A 252 -7.86 -10.97 0.78
CA ALA A 252 -7.70 -10.41 2.13
C ALA A 252 -8.86 -9.46 2.50
N SER A 253 -9.47 -8.79 1.53
CA SER A 253 -10.64 -7.93 1.74
C SER A 253 -11.83 -8.67 2.35
N PHE A 254 -12.09 -9.93 1.95
CA PHE A 254 -13.18 -10.73 2.53
C PHE A 254 -12.90 -11.10 3.99
N ILE A 255 -11.64 -11.42 4.31
CA ILE A 255 -11.22 -11.71 5.67
C ILE A 255 -11.38 -10.46 6.54
N HIS A 256 -10.93 -9.30 6.04
CA HIS A 256 -11.05 -8.04 6.76
C HIS A 256 -12.53 -7.66 6.96
N LEU A 257 -13.34 -7.70 5.92
CA LEU A 257 -14.77 -7.42 6.00
C LEU A 257 -15.47 -8.35 7.00
N HIS A 258 -15.17 -9.65 6.99
CA HIS A 258 -15.75 -10.60 7.96
C HIS A 258 -15.33 -10.27 9.38
N ARG A 259 -14.08 -9.89 9.60
CA ARG A 259 -13.59 -9.53 10.96
C ARG A 259 -14.26 -8.26 11.49
N VAL A 260 -14.57 -7.30 10.62
CA VAL A 260 -15.18 -6.04 11.02
C VAL A 260 -16.69 -6.18 11.16
N ALA A 261 -17.38 -6.63 10.11
CA ALA A 261 -18.84 -6.70 10.10
C ALA A 261 -19.36 -7.94 10.83
N HIS A 262 -18.74 -9.10 10.62
CA HIS A 262 -19.31 -10.41 10.96
C HIS A 262 -18.55 -11.15 12.05
N ARG A 263 -17.86 -10.44 12.96
CA ARG A 263 -16.98 -11.04 14.00
C ARG A 263 -17.66 -12.16 14.79
N HIS A 264 -18.94 -12.00 15.09
CA HIS A 264 -19.72 -12.91 15.92
C HIS A 264 -20.36 -14.06 15.12
N LEU A 265 -20.23 -14.04 13.79
CA LEU A 265 -20.82 -15.04 12.90
C LEU A 265 -19.78 -16.07 12.44
N LEU A 266 -20.28 -17.24 12.08
CA LEU A 266 -19.46 -18.28 11.45
C LEU A 266 -18.84 -17.79 10.14
N ARG A 267 -17.67 -18.33 9.81
CA ARG A 267 -16.95 -17.97 8.58
C ARG A 267 -17.81 -18.25 7.36
N THR A 268 -17.90 -17.26 6.48
CA THR A 268 -18.57 -17.42 5.18
C THR A 268 -17.74 -18.30 4.23
N LYS A 269 -18.38 -18.74 3.14
CA LYS A 269 -17.68 -19.43 2.04
C LYS A 269 -16.58 -18.56 1.43
N ASP A 270 -16.82 -17.25 1.33
CA ASP A 270 -15.86 -16.29 0.79
C ASP A 270 -14.59 -16.23 1.64
N VAL A 271 -14.72 -16.21 2.98
CA VAL A 271 -13.58 -16.22 3.90
C VAL A 271 -12.81 -17.53 3.82
N THR A 272 -13.51 -18.66 3.74
CA THR A 272 -12.88 -19.97 3.65
C THR A 272 -12.09 -20.10 2.35
N THR A 273 -12.68 -19.66 1.24
CA THR A 273 -12.04 -19.59 -0.07
C THR A 273 -10.83 -18.65 -0.03
N ALA A 274 -10.99 -17.45 0.53
CA ALA A 274 -9.93 -16.47 0.65
C ALA A 274 -8.70 -17.01 1.40
N ILE A 275 -8.90 -17.66 2.54
CA ILE A 275 -7.81 -18.28 3.31
C ILE A 275 -7.10 -19.35 2.48
N SER A 276 -7.86 -20.21 1.79
CA SER A 276 -7.30 -21.27 0.94
C SER A 276 -6.45 -20.68 -0.20
N THR A 277 -7.01 -19.71 -0.94
CA THR A 277 -6.32 -19.08 -2.07
C THR A 277 -5.06 -18.33 -1.63
N ILE A 278 -5.13 -17.55 -0.54
CA ILE A 278 -3.95 -16.83 -0.02
C ILE A 278 -2.84 -17.83 0.34
N LYS A 279 -3.19 -18.94 1.01
CA LYS A 279 -2.21 -20.00 1.32
C LYS A 279 -1.61 -20.58 0.04
N GLN A 280 -2.44 -20.95 -0.93
CA GLN A 280 -1.98 -21.53 -2.19
C GLN A 280 -1.02 -20.58 -2.91
N VAL A 281 -1.42 -19.32 -3.08
CA VAL A 281 -0.61 -18.30 -3.75
C VAL A 281 0.70 -18.05 -3.03
N ALA A 282 0.69 -17.97 -1.69
CA ALA A 282 1.91 -17.80 -0.90
C ALA A 282 2.88 -18.99 -1.09
N HIS A 283 2.39 -20.22 -1.08
CA HIS A 283 3.22 -21.41 -1.35
C HIS A 283 3.80 -21.36 -2.77
N SER A 284 3.00 -21.03 -3.79
CA SER A 284 3.48 -20.91 -5.17
C SER A 284 4.52 -19.80 -5.35
N MET A 285 4.40 -18.69 -4.61
CA MET A 285 5.40 -17.62 -4.61
C MET A 285 6.72 -18.07 -3.98
N VAL A 286 6.67 -18.80 -2.86
CA VAL A 286 7.88 -19.33 -2.20
C VAL A 286 8.57 -20.38 -3.06
N GLN A 287 7.82 -21.30 -3.66
CA GLN A 287 8.39 -22.31 -4.57
C GLN A 287 9.06 -21.69 -5.79
N ALA A 288 8.51 -20.61 -6.32
CA ALA A 288 9.06 -19.90 -7.47
C ALA A 288 10.36 -19.12 -7.17
N LEU A 289 10.70 -18.90 -5.89
CA LEU A 289 11.94 -18.21 -5.49
C LEU A 289 13.19 -19.11 -5.56
N GLY A 290 13.05 -20.44 -5.69
CA GLY A 290 14.20 -21.36 -5.68
C GLY A 290 14.98 -21.37 -4.36
N GLN A 291 15.96 -22.27 -4.21
CA GLN A 291 16.73 -22.43 -2.96
C GLN A 291 17.70 -21.27 -2.65
N GLU A 292 18.00 -20.38 -3.61
CA GLU A 292 19.00 -19.31 -3.44
C GLU A 292 18.54 -18.15 -2.54
N ASP A 293 17.22 -17.95 -2.35
CA ASP A 293 16.66 -16.88 -1.51
C ASP A 293 15.96 -17.41 -0.24
N THR A 294 16.35 -18.59 0.24
CA THR A 294 15.85 -19.06 1.53
C THR A 294 16.48 -18.26 2.67
N LEU A 295 15.67 -17.41 3.32
CA LEU A 295 15.96 -16.76 4.60
C LEU A 295 16.79 -17.69 5.50
N PRO A 296 17.86 -17.20 6.16
CA PRO A 296 18.71 -18.04 6.98
C PRO A 296 17.86 -18.72 8.04
N LYS A 297 17.72 -20.05 7.92
CA LYS A 297 17.00 -20.88 8.88
C LYS A 297 17.58 -20.59 10.25
N ARG A 298 16.75 -20.04 11.15
CA ARG A 298 17.09 -19.81 12.56
C ARG A 298 17.62 -21.14 13.12
N LYS A 299 18.94 -21.24 13.32
CA LYS A 299 19.55 -22.37 14.02
C LYS A 299 19.00 -22.34 15.44
N VAL A 300 18.06 -23.24 15.73
CA VAL A 300 17.65 -23.52 17.10
C VAL A 300 18.90 -24.05 17.80
N PRO A 301 19.39 -23.41 18.88
CA PRO A 301 20.54 -23.92 19.60
C PRO A 301 20.17 -25.29 20.15
N ARG A 302 20.93 -26.32 19.74
CA ARG A 302 20.90 -27.63 20.39
C ARG A 302 21.22 -27.38 21.86
N LYS A 303 20.28 -27.69 22.76
CA LYS A 303 20.61 -27.90 24.17
C LYS A 303 21.66 -29.01 24.20
N GLY A 304 22.89 -28.66 24.55
CA GLY A 304 23.92 -29.64 24.86
C GLY A 304 23.53 -30.42 26.12
N PRO A 305 23.95 -31.68 26.24
CA PRO A 305 23.80 -32.41 27.49
C PRO A 305 24.88 -31.94 28.46
N GLY A 306 24.46 -31.32 29.56
CA GLY A 306 25.28 -31.11 30.77
C GLY A 306 24.35 -31.30 31.95
N PHE A 307 24.43 -32.45 32.62
CA PHE A 307 25.27 -32.73 33.80
C PHE A 307 24.83 -31.91 35.01
#